data_AF-A0A2C9M709-F1
#
_entry.id   AF-A0A2C9M709-F1
#
_cell.length_a   1.000
_cell.length_b   1.000
_cell.length_c   1.000
_cell.angle_alpha   90.00
_cell.angle_beta   90.00
_cell.angle_gamma   90.00
#
_symmetry.space_group_name_H-M   'P 1'
#
loop_
_entity.id
_entity.type
_entity.pdbx_description
1 polymer ?
#
loop_
_entity_poly.entity_id
_entity_poly.type
_entity_poly.pdbx_seq_one_letter_code
_entity_poly.pdbx_strand_id
1 'polypeptide(L)'
;MYRLELILFLENDEYLPLVTSGRGAHVIIHDRNTVPLPDDEGIAIPVGQQTMIGLKETNISRLGGHYIACKDVDTFYSTYGVSYTRNLCQKMCLLRKIYEKCQCLDTYYNYINILMKFVDNRTCLTQDEVHCLAEIKDTFVGDDEGCGCYSPCR
;
A
#
# COMPACT_ATOMS: atom_id res chain seq x y z
N MET A 1 -9.17 -22.41 -21.57
CA MET A 1 -9.40 -21.02 -21.10
C MET A 1 -9.37 -21.07 -19.59
N TYR A 2 -8.30 -20.59 -18.96
CA TYR A 2 -8.11 -20.70 -17.51
C TYR A 2 -8.62 -19.41 -16.86
N ARG A 3 -9.52 -19.55 -15.88
CA ARG A 3 -10.04 -18.45 -15.07
C ARG A 3 -9.80 -18.76 -13.60
N LEU A 4 -9.69 -17.72 -12.78
CA LEU A 4 -9.79 -17.86 -11.33
C LEU A 4 -11.27 -17.83 -10.95
N GLU A 5 -11.72 -18.86 -10.24
CA GLU A 5 -13.08 -18.95 -9.71
C GLU A 5 -12.96 -19.18 -8.21
N LEU A 6 -13.55 -18.26 -7.44
CA LEU A 6 -13.50 -18.26 -5.97
C LEU A 6 -14.93 -18.18 -5.45
N ILE A 7 -15.21 -18.97 -4.43
CA ILE A 7 -16.41 -18.85 -3.60
C ILE A 7 -15.93 -18.37 -2.23
N LEU A 8 -16.27 -17.14 -1.87
CA LEU A 8 -15.88 -16.55 -0.59
C LEU A 8 -17.02 -16.74 0.42
N PHE A 9 -16.69 -17.32 1.56
CA PHE A 9 -17.60 -17.38 2.71
C PHE A 9 -17.24 -16.23 3.66
N LEU A 10 -18.22 -15.36 3.95
CA LEU A 10 -18.05 -14.19 4.80
C LEU A 10 -18.92 -14.35 6.03
N GLU A 11 -18.29 -14.30 7.21
CA GLU A 11 -18.95 -14.37 8.52
C GLU A 11 -19.60 -13.01 8.85
N ASN A 12 -20.74 -12.73 8.21
CA ASN A 12 -21.40 -11.43 8.24
C ASN A 12 -21.89 -10.98 9.64
N ASP A 13 -22.02 -11.92 10.57
CA ASP A 13 -22.43 -11.74 11.96
C ASP A 13 -21.27 -11.38 12.90
N GLU A 14 -20.02 -11.71 12.54
CA GLU A 14 -18.81 -11.37 13.29
C GLU A 14 -18.29 -9.95 12.98
N TYR A 15 -18.95 -9.20 12.09
CA TYR A 15 -18.57 -7.81 11.79
C TYR A 15 -18.89 -6.87 12.97
N LEU A 16 -17.87 -6.17 13.46
CA LEU A 16 -17.98 -5.21 14.56
C LEU A 16 -18.61 -3.89 14.08
N PRO A 17 -19.81 -3.50 14.58
CA PRO A 17 -20.56 -2.35 14.06
C PRO A 17 -19.87 -0.98 14.18
N LEU A 18 -18.94 -0.81 15.13
CA LEU A 18 -18.24 0.46 15.38
C LEU A 18 -16.86 0.53 14.70
N VAL A 19 -16.40 -0.56 14.12
CA VAL A 19 -15.05 -0.66 13.51
C VAL A 19 -15.16 -0.85 12.00
N THR A 20 -16.18 -1.58 11.54
CA THR A 20 -16.38 -1.90 10.13
C THR A 20 -17.52 -1.06 9.54
N SER A 21 -17.24 -0.36 8.44
CA SER A 21 -18.23 0.51 7.76
C SER A 21 -19.06 -0.23 6.71
N GLY A 22 -18.71 -1.47 6.36
CA GLY A 22 -19.40 -2.29 5.37
C GLY A 22 -19.07 -3.77 5.50
N ARG A 23 -19.86 -4.61 4.81
CA ARG A 23 -19.69 -6.06 4.74
C ARG A 23 -19.36 -6.46 3.30
N GLY A 24 -18.33 -7.27 3.12
CA GLY A 24 -17.81 -7.61 1.82
C GLY A 24 -16.38 -8.13 1.88
N ALA A 25 -15.81 -8.34 0.70
CA ALA A 25 -14.40 -8.67 0.53
C ALA A 25 -13.68 -7.55 -0.23
N HIS A 26 -12.39 -7.35 0.04
CA HIS A 26 -11.52 -6.55 -0.82
C HIS A 26 -10.61 -7.48 -1.62
N VAL A 27 -10.56 -7.28 -2.93
CA VAL A 27 -9.70 -8.05 -3.84
C VAL A 27 -8.73 -7.10 -4.53
N ILE A 28 -7.46 -7.47 -4.58
CA ILE A 28 -6.43 -6.72 -5.29
C ILE A 28 -5.86 -7.63 -6.36
N ILE A 29 -5.66 -7.07 -7.56
CA ILE A 29 -4.90 -7.70 -8.64
C ILE A 29 -3.60 -6.92 -8.76
N HIS A 30 -2.48 -7.57 -8.47
CA HIS A 30 -1.16 -6.95 -8.47
C HIS A 30 -0.10 -7.91 -9.04
N ASP A 31 1.03 -7.35 -9.48
CA ASP A 31 2.13 -8.13 -10.04
C ASP A 31 2.85 -8.96 -8.98
N ARG A 32 3.50 -10.05 -9.41
CA ARG A 32 4.31 -10.89 -8.51
C ARG A 32 5.38 -10.05 -7.81
N ASN A 33 5.63 -10.38 -6.55
CA ASN A 33 6.64 -9.73 -5.69
C ASN A 33 6.40 -8.24 -5.41
N THR A 34 5.25 -7.67 -5.78
CA THR A 34 4.84 -6.33 -5.32
C THR A 34 4.10 -6.43 -3.98
N VAL A 35 4.12 -5.35 -3.21
CA VAL A 35 3.38 -5.27 -1.93
C VAL A 35 1.93 -4.89 -2.22
N PRO A 36 0.93 -5.72 -1.87
CA PRO A 36 -0.47 -5.37 -2.03
C PRO A 36 -0.87 -4.27 -1.05
N LEU A 37 -1.59 -3.24 -1.53
CA LEU A 37 -2.11 -2.13 -0.72
C LEU A 37 -3.65 -2.08 -0.80
N PRO A 38 -4.38 -2.88 0.02
CA PRO A 38 -5.85 -3.01 -0.10
C PRO A 38 -6.65 -1.73 0.02
N ASP A 39 -6.18 -0.77 0.84
CA ASP A 39 -6.90 0.50 1.03
C ASP A 39 -6.73 1.44 -0.15
N ASP A 40 -5.62 1.32 -0.87
CA ASP A 40 -5.26 2.22 -1.96
C ASP A 40 -5.70 1.64 -3.33
N GLU A 41 -5.61 0.31 -3.50
CA GLU A 41 -5.74 -0.39 -4.78
C GLU A 41 -6.82 -1.48 -4.80
N GLY A 42 -7.49 -1.71 -3.66
CA GLY A 42 -8.47 -2.78 -3.51
C GLY A 42 -9.80 -2.50 -4.21
N ILE A 43 -10.37 -3.55 -4.81
CA ILE A 43 -11.72 -3.56 -5.36
C ILE A 43 -12.65 -4.14 -4.29
N ALA A 44 -13.63 -3.34 -3.86
CA ALA A 44 -14.66 -3.79 -2.93
C ALA A 44 -15.66 -4.72 -3.66
N ILE A 45 -15.89 -5.89 -3.08
CA ILE A 45 -16.79 -6.93 -3.60
C ILE A 45 -17.98 -7.07 -2.65
N PRO A 46 -19.22 -6.83 -3.14
CA PRO A 46 -20.41 -6.94 -2.30
C PRO A 46 -20.75 -8.39 -1.97
N VAL A 47 -21.43 -8.58 -0.85
CA VAL A 47 -21.94 -9.89 -0.42
C VAL A 47 -23.21 -10.27 -1.19
N GLY A 48 -23.48 -11.57 -1.31
CA GLY A 48 -24.74 -12.10 -1.84
C GLY A 48 -24.93 -11.97 -3.35
N GLN A 49 -23.92 -11.50 -4.09
CA GLN A 49 -23.93 -11.40 -5.54
C GLN A 49 -22.65 -11.93 -6.16
N GLN A 50 -22.75 -12.47 -7.38
CA GLN A 50 -21.58 -12.86 -8.16
C GLN A 50 -20.95 -11.61 -8.79
N THR A 51 -19.65 -11.41 -8.59
CA THR A 51 -18.89 -10.34 -9.25
C THR A 51 -17.96 -10.95 -10.30
N MET A 52 -17.99 -10.42 -11.52
CA MET A 52 -17.09 -10.82 -12.60
C MET A 52 -16.09 -9.70 -12.88
N ILE A 53 -14.79 -10.01 -12.79
CA ILE A 53 -13.70 -9.06 -13.02
C ILE A 53 -12.98 -9.44 -14.31
N GLY A 54 -13.11 -8.61 -15.34
CA GLY A 54 -12.35 -8.74 -16.58
C GLY A 54 -11.02 -7.98 -16.48
N LEU A 55 -9.91 -8.61 -16.87
CA LEU A 55 -8.59 -8.01 -16.80
C LEU A 55 -8.06 -7.71 -18.21
N LYS A 56 -7.46 -6.51 -18.36
CA LYS A 56 -6.66 -6.13 -19.53
C LYS A 56 -5.31 -5.65 -19.03
N GLU A 57 -4.27 -6.42 -19.31
CA GLU A 57 -2.90 -6.03 -18.99
C GLU A 57 -2.43 -4.91 -19.93
N THR A 58 -1.81 -3.88 -19.36
CA THR A 58 -1.16 -2.80 -20.11
C THR A 58 0.26 -2.62 -19.56
N ASN A 59 1.26 -2.84 -20.40
CA ASN A 59 2.67 -2.70 -20.02
C ASN A 59 3.23 -1.38 -20.57
N ILE A 60 3.88 -0.59 -19.73
CA ILE A 60 4.42 0.73 -20.09
C ILE A 60 5.92 0.74 -19.82
N SER A 61 6.72 0.90 -20.87
CA SER A 61 8.16 1.12 -20.76
C SER A 61 8.52 2.58 -21.08
N ARG A 62 9.45 3.13 -20.31
CA ARG A 62 9.95 4.51 -20.41
C ARG A 62 11.46 4.47 -20.58
N LEU A 63 12.01 5.35 -21.42
CA LEU A 63 13.45 5.42 -21.70
C LEU A 63 14.29 5.93 -20.50
N GLY A 64 13.69 6.68 -19.57
CA GLY A 64 14.39 7.23 -18.41
C GLY A 64 15.51 8.23 -18.77
N GLY A 65 16.36 8.51 -17.77
CA GLY A 65 17.57 9.32 -17.95
C GLY A 65 17.29 10.77 -18.36
N HIS A 66 17.86 11.21 -19.48
CA HIS A 66 17.72 12.59 -19.97
C HIS A 66 16.31 12.97 -20.41
N TYR A 67 15.43 11.99 -20.65
CA TYR A 67 14.07 12.23 -21.15
C TYR A 67 13.04 12.39 -20.02
N ILE A 68 13.14 11.55 -18.99
CA ILE A 68 12.23 11.59 -17.84
C ILE A 68 12.90 10.97 -16.61
N ALA A 69 12.63 11.54 -15.44
CA ALA A 69 12.95 10.88 -14.19
C ALA A 69 12.00 9.68 -14.01
N CYS A 70 12.54 8.48 -14.11
CA CYS A 70 11.87 7.24 -13.71
C CYS A 70 12.82 6.46 -12.79
N LYS A 71 12.24 5.65 -11.90
CA LYS A 71 13.03 4.91 -10.92
C LYS A 71 13.45 3.56 -11.47
N ASP A 72 14.73 3.23 -11.31
CA ASP A 72 15.25 1.90 -11.61
C ASP A 72 14.79 0.90 -10.53
N VAL A 73 14.10 -0.14 -10.98
CA VAL A 73 13.38 -1.12 -10.14
C VAL A 73 14.35 -2.13 -9.51
N ASP A 74 15.50 -2.40 -10.13
CA ASP A 74 16.41 -3.47 -9.72
C ASP A 74 17.09 -3.16 -8.38
N THR A 75 17.49 -1.90 -8.18
CA THR A 75 18.11 -1.44 -6.92
C THR A 75 17.14 -1.55 -5.73
N PHE A 76 15.86 -1.27 -5.96
CA PHE A 76 14.84 -1.36 -4.92
C PHE A 76 14.59 -2.81 -4.49
N TYR A 77 14.48 -3.73 -5.45
CA TYR A 77 14.32 -5.16 -5.16
C TYR A 77 15.51 -5.70 -4.36
N SER A 78 16.74 -5.33 -4.72
CA SER A 78 17.93 -5.79 -3.98
C SER A 78 17.97 -5.29 -2.52
N THR A 79 17.35 -4.14 -2.24
CA THR A 79 17.35 -3.51 -0.91
C THR A 79 16.25 -4.08 -0.01
N TYR A 80 15.04 -4.23 -0.57
CA TYR A 80 13.82 -4.54 0.19
C TYR A 80 13.24 -5.93 -0.06
N GLY A 81 13.73 -6.66 -1.06
CA GLY A 81 13.23 -7.99 -1.44
C GLY A 81 11.86 -7.98 -2.13
N VAL A 82 11.35 -6.80 -2.51
CA VAL A 82 10.07 -6.63 -3.20
C VAL A 82 10.23 -5.68 -4.38
N SER A 83 9.38 -5.85 -5.39
CA SER A 83 9.37 -5.02 -6.59
C SER A 83 8.90 -3.59 -6.26
N TYR A 84 9.53 -2.61 -6.90
CA TYR A 84 9.16 -1.20 -6.74
C TYR A 84 7.78 -0.92 -7.33
N THR A 85 6.94 -0.22 -6.57
CA THR A 85 5.77 0.49 -7.09
C THR A 85 5.78 1.93 -6.58
N ARG A 86 5.18 2.85 -7.34
CA ARG A 86 5.06 4.26 -6.92
C ARG A 86 4.29 4.37 -5.61
N ASN A 87 3.21 3.60 -5.46
CA ASN A 87 2.38 3.60 -4.26
C ASN A 87 3.13 3.07 -3.02
N LEU A 88 3.93 2.00 -3.17
CA LEU A 88 4.78 1.52 -2.09
C LEU A 88 5.81 2.57 -1.67
N CYS A 89 6.45 3.25 -2.64
CA CYS A 89 7.37 4.34 -2.35
C CYS A 89 6.73 5.48 -1.56
N GLN A 90 5.53 5.91 -1.97
CA GLN A 90 4.77 6.95 -1.28
C GLN A 90 4.41 6.51 0.14
N LYS A 91 3.95 5.26 0.31
CA LYS A 91 3.61 4.71 1.63
C LYS A 91 4.84 4.63 2.55
N MET A 92 5.98 4.16 2.04
CA MET A 92 7.25 4.15 2.78
C MET A 92 7.70 5.57 3.16
N CYS A 93 7.54 6.55 2.26
CA CYS A 93 7.85 7.94 2.55
C CYS A 93 6.97 8.52 3.66
N LEU A 94 5.66 8.25 3.62
CA LEU A 94 4.71 8.63 4.68
C LEU A 94 5.13 8.03 6.03
N LEU A 95 5.38 6.73 6.08
CA LEU A 95 5.78 6.03 7.31
C LEU A 95 7.11 6.57 7.87
N ARG A 96 8.06 6.91 6.99
CA ARG A 96 9.30 7.58 7.40
C ARG A 96 9.02 8.96 8.03
N LYS A 97 8.15 9.77 7.43
CA LYS A 97 7.77 11.07 8.00
C LYS A 97 7.08 10.93 9.36
N ILE A 98 6.20 9.94 9.51
CA ILE A 98 5.56 9.61 10.79
C ILE A 98 6.63 9.25 11.83
N TYR A 99 7.56 8.35 11.48
CA TYR A 99 8.63 7.97 12.39
C TYR A 99 9.52 9.17 12.79
N GLU A 100 9.94 9.99 11.81
CA GLU A 100 10.77 11.17 12.06
C GLU A 100 10.09 12.20 12.98
N LYS A 101 8.77 12.40 12.84
CA LYS A 101 8.02 13.42 13.59
C LYS A 101 7.45 12.91 14.92
N CYS A 102 6.82 11.75 14.90
CA CYS A 102 6.10 11.20 16.05
C CYS A 102 6.95 10.23 16.88
N GLN A 103 8.13 9.81 16.39
CA GLN A 103 9.06 8.90 17.09
C GLN A 103 8.42 7.56 17.47
N CYS A 104 7.49 7.08 16.64
CA CYS A 104 6.78 5.83 16.80
C CYS A 104 6.32 5.29 15.43
N LEU A 105 5.98 4.01 15.37
CA LEU A 105 5.55 3.31 14.16
C LEU A 105 4.03 3.15 14.10
N ASP A 106 3.49 3.35 12.89
CA ASP A 106 2.10 3.03 12.56
C ASP A 106 1.92 1.51 12.43
N THR A 107 1.16 0.91 13.35
CA THR A 107 0.91 -0.54 13.37
C THR A 107 0.06 -1.02 12.20
N TYR A 108 -0.72 -0.13 11.60
CA TYR A 108 -1.56 -0.48 10.47
C TYR A 108 -0.75 -0.98 9.27
N TYR A 109 0.45 -0.42 9.07
CA TYR A 109 1.37 -0.79 7.99
C TYR A 109 2.60 -1.58 8.50
N ASN A 110 2.40 -2.46 9.49
CA ASN A 110 3.51 -3.19 10.13
C ASN A 110 4.38 -4.00 9.14
N TYR A 111 3.77 -4.60 8.12
CA TYR A 111 4.52 -5.30 7.08
C TYR A 111 5.55 -4.39 6.39
N ILE A 112 5.16 -3.14 6.10
CA ILE A 112 6.05 -2.16 5.46
C ILE A 112 7.11 -1.67 6.45
N ASN A 113 6.77 -1.51 7.74
CA ASN A 113 7.76 -1.16 8.77
C ASN A 113 8.87 -2.21 8.87
N ILE A 114 8.51 -3.50 8.84
CA ILE A 114 9.46 -4.62 8.82
C ILE A 114 10.30 -4.58 7.56
N LEU A 115 9.69 -4.36 6.39
CA LEU A 115 10.38 -4.24 5.12
C LEU A 115 11.41 -3.11 5.10
N MET A 116 11.08 -1.97 5.71
CA MET A 116 11.98 -0.83 5.88
C MET A 116 13.07 -1.04 6.93
N LYS A 117 13.06 -2.17 7.65
CA LYS A 117 14.04 -2.53 8.68
C LYS A 117 14.18 -1.45 9.76
N PHE A 118 13.05 -0.87 10.20
CA PHE A 118 13.07 -0.04 11.39
C PHE A 118 13.58 -0.86 12.58
N VAL A 119 14.63 -0.36 13.25
CA VAL A 119 15.27 -1.03 14.39
C VAL A 119 14.45 -0.84 15.66
N ASP A 120 13.77 0.29 15.75
CA ASP A 120 12.86 0.62 16.84
C ASP A 120 11.50 -0.05 16.60
N ASN A 121 11.02 -0.79 17.59
CA ASN A 121 9.71 -1.46 17.55
C ASN A 121 8.64 -0.68 18.34
N ARG A 122 8.92 0.55 18.75
CA ARG A 122 7.95 1.41 19.43
C ARG A 122 6.80 1.77 18.50
N THR A 123 5.61 1.36 18.88
CA THR A 123 4.37 1.67 18.16
C THR A 123 3.69 2.90 18.74
N CYS A 124 2.96 3.63 17.91
CA CYS A 124 2.16 4.77 18.36
C CYS A 124 0.93 4.25 19.14
N LEU A 125 0.85 4.48 20.45
CA LEU A 125 -0.20 3.92 21.32
C LEU A 125 -0.93 4.97 22.15
N THR A 126 -0.23 6.05 22.53
CA THR A 126 -0.81 7.13 23.32
C THR A 126 -1.69 8.04 22.47
N GLN A 127 -2.62 8.75 23.10
CA GLN A 127 -3.51 9.68 22.40
C GLN A 127 -2.74 10.75 21.61
N ASP A 128 -1.67 11.31 22.18
CA ASP A 128 -0.85 12.32 21.53
C ASP A 128 -0.09 11.77 20.32
N GLU A 129 0.45 10.55 20.42
CA GLU A 129 1.12 9.87 19.30
C GLU A 129 0.13 9.55 18.17
N VAL A 130 -1.07 9.08 18.50
CA VAL A 130 -2.13 8.81 17.52
C VAL A 130 -2.58 10.10 16.84
N HIS A 131 -2.71 11.20 17.60
CA HIS A 131 -3.02 12.51 17.05
C HIS A 131 -1.92 13.00 16.10
N CYS A 132 -0.64 12.88 16.50
CA CYS A 132 0.50 13.24 15.65
C CYS A 132 0.48 12.44 14.33
N LEU A 133 0.28 11.13 14.42
CA LEU A 133 0.20 10.25 13.25
C LEU A 133 -0.94 10.65 12.32
N ALA A 134 -2.12 10.97 12.86
CA ALA A 134 -3.27 11.43 12.08
C ALA A 134 -2.98 12.76 11.37
N GLU A 135 -2.39 13.73 12.06
CA GLU A 135 -2.01 15.02 11.47
C GLU A 135 -1.03 14.86 10.31
N ILE A 136 -0.03 13.98 10.44
CA ILE A 136 0.90 13.69 9.35
C ILE A 136 0.20 13.01 8.18
N LYS A 137 -0.73 12.08 8.42
CA LYS A 137 -1.51 11.44 7.34
C LYS A 137 -2.39 12.43 6.59
N ASP A 138 -3.07 13.32 7.32
CA ASP A 138 -3.98 14.32 6.73
C ASP A 138 -3.23 15.39 5.93
N THR A 139 -2.03 15.76 6.39
CA THR A 139 -1.19 16.76 5.71
C THR A 139 -0.29 16.16 4.62
N PHE A 140 -0.21 14.83 4.52
CA PHE A 140 0.66 14.16 3.57
C PHE A 140 0.13 14.31 2.14
N VAL A 141 0.72 15.24 1.40
CA VAL A 141 0.62 15.29 -0.05
C VAL A 141 1.72 14.40 -0.61
N GLY A 142 1.34 13.26 -1.18
CA GLY A 142 2.24 12.29 -1.82
C GLY A 142 2.79 12.77 -3.16
N ASP A 143 3.15 14.05 -3.29
CA ASP A 143 3.67 14.60 -4.54
C ASP A 143 5.11 14.12 -4.80
N ASP A 144 5.47 14.00 -6.07
CA ASP A 144 6.73 13.40 -6.53
C ASP A 144 7.94 14.19 -6.03
N GLU A 145 7.83 15.52 -5.84
CA GLU A 145 8.92 16.38 -5.36
C GLU A 145 9.24 16.17 -3.87
N GLY A 146 8.24 15.83 -3.04
CA GLY A 146 8.43 15.68 -1.59
C GLY A 146 9.00 14.32 -1.17
N CYS A 147 8.82 13.30 -1.99
CA CYS A 147 9.21 11.91 -1.69
C CYS A 147 10.14 11.27 -2.74
N GLY A 148 10.32 11.87 -3.91
CA GLY A 148 11.15 11.32 -4.99
C GLY A 148 10.62 9.99 -5.54
N CYS A 149 9.29 9.83 -5.57
CA CYS A 149 8.61 8.59 -5.97
C CYS A 149 8.18 8.62 -7.44
N TYR A 150 9.16 8.72 -8.34
CA TYR A 150 8.91 8.67 -9.77
C TYR A 150 8.31 7.33 -10.22
N SER A 151 7.52 7.36 -11.29
CA SER A 151 7.02 6.13 -11.91
C SER A 151 8.17 5.19 -12.33
N PRO A 152 7.97 3.87 -12.28
CA PRO A 152 8.98 2.93 -12.74
C PRO A 152 9.26 3.09 -14.24
N CYS A 153 10.49 2.79 -14.63
CA CYS A 153 10.88 2.80 -16.05
C CYS A 153 10.28 1.62 -16.83
N ARG A 154 9.95 0.52 -16.16
CA ARG A 154 9.32 -0.67 -16.73
C ARG A 154 8.30 -1.24 -15.74
#